data_AF-A0A7K0EIY3-F1
#
_entry.id   AF-A0A7K0EIY3-F1
#
_cell.length_a   1.000
_cell.length_b   1.000
_cell.length_c   1.000
_cell.angle_alpha   90.00
_cell.angle_beta   90.00
_cell.angle_gamma   90.00
#
_symmetry.space_group_name_H-M   'P 1'
#
loop_
_entity.id
_entity.type
_entity.pdbx_description
1 polymer ?
#
loop_
_entity_poly.entity_id
_entity_poly.type
_entity_poly.pdbx_seq_one_letter_code
_entity_poly.pdbx_strand_id
1 'polypeptide(L)'
;MVNKILRLAKNFYFATGIGLLIWIAFFDANDIISQFRNSAKLSDLETDLVYYDEKIEEVETQRQSILGNARLQEKYARENYLMKKPNEDVYVLVNEKNEPIEKE
;
A
#
# COMPACT_ATOMS: atom_id res chain seq x y z
N MET A 1 44.92 24.03 -19.89
CA MET A 1 43.65 24.31 -19.19
C MET A 1 43.67 23.92 -17.72
N VAL A 2 44.20 22.75 -17.36
CA VAL A 2 44.34 22.26 -15.98
C VAL A 2 45.02 23.27 -15.04
N ASN A 3 46.10 23.93 -15.48
CA ASN A 3 46.81 24.91 -14.64
C ASN A 3 45.99 26.17 -14.29
N LYS A 4 45.01 26.56 -15.14
CA LYS A 4 44.09 27.67 -14.82
C LYS A 4 43.05 27.24 -13.79
N ILE A 5 42.54 26.01 -13.90
CA ILE A 5 41.60 25.41 -12.94
C ILE A 5 42.27 25.28 -11.57
N LEU A 6 43.52 24.80 -11.54
CA LEU A 6 44.31 24.69 -10.31
C LEU A 6 44.56 26.06 -9.64
N ARG A 7 44.72 27.12 -10.43
CA ARG A 7 44.91 28.49 -9.93
C ARG A 7 43.62 29.10 -9.38
N LEU A 8 42.47 28.82 -9.99
CA LEU A 8 41.16 29.20 -9.44
C LEU A 8 40.86 28.43 -8.14
N ALA A 9 41.13 27.14 -8.10
CA ALA A 9 40.95 26.30 -6.91
C ALA A 9 41.86 26.69 -5.73
N LYS A 10 42.94 27.44 -5.99
CA LYS A 10 43.84 27.97 -4.94
C LYS A 10 43.32 29.28 -4.30
N ASN A 11 42.32 29.93 -4.90
CA ASN A 11 41.68 31.10 -4.29
C ASN A 11 40.76 30.63 -3.17
N PHE A 12 41.06 31.03 -1.93
CA PHE A 12 40.32 30.65 -0.73
C PHE A 12 38.81 30.83 -0.91
N TYR A 13 38.37 32.00 -1.38
CA TYR A 13 36.94 32.31 -1.57
C TYR A 13 36.25 31.40 -2.59
N PHE A 14 36.96 31.00 -3.64
CA PHE A 14 36.41 30.11 -4.66
C PHE A 14 36.35 28.66 -4.17
N ALA A 15 37.40 28.20 -3.49
CA ALA A 15 37.45 26.87 -2.88
C ALA A 15 36.39 26.71 -1.78
N THR A 16 36.24 27.70 -0.89
CA THR A 16 35.20 27.68 0.14
C THR A 16 33.80 27.80 -0.45
N GLY A 17 33.63 28.62 -1.49
CA GLY A 17 32.35 28.75 -2.19
C GLY A 17 31.90 27.44 -2.85
N ILE A 18 32.80 26.76 -3.56
CA ILE A 18 32.52 25.43 -4.13
C ILE A 18 32.26 24.40 -3.02
N GLY A 19 33.07 24.41 -1.96
CA GLY A 19 32.88 23.52 -0.82
C GLY A 19 31.51 23.70 -0.18
N LEU A 20 31.06 24.95 -0.02
CA LEU A 20 29.74 25.28 0.52
C LEU A 20 28.60 24.89 -0.43
N LEU A 21 28.77 25.06 -1.74
CA LEU A 21 27.79 24.60 -2.72
C LEU A 21 27.67 23.07 -2.73
N ILE A 22 28.79 22.36 -2.64
CA ILE A 22 28.80 20.89 -2.50
C ILE A 22 28.16 20.49 -1.16
N TRP A 23 28.42 21.24 -0.09
CA TRP A 23 27.82 20.99 1.21
C TRP A 23 26.28 21.10 1.17
N ILE A 24 25.76 22.19 0.61
CA ILE A 24 24.31 22.38 0.45
C ILE A 24 23.70 21.34 -0.49
N ALA A 25 24.42 20.92 -1.53
CA ALA A 25 23.92 19.94 -2.48
C ALA A 25 23.83 18.51 -1.94
N PHE A 26 24.74 18.10 -1.04
CA PHE A 26 24.90 16.70 -0.63
C PHE A 26 24.71 16.43 0.87
N PHE A 27 24.98 17.40 1.75
CA PHE A 27 24.94 17.20 3.21
C PHE A 27 23.79 17.94 3.89
N ASP A 28 23.09 18.82 3.17
CA ASP A 28 21.92 19.52 3.70
C ASP A 28 20.65 18.66 3.60
N ALA A 29 19.67 18.93 4.46
CA ALA A 29 18.46 18.13 4.63
C ALA A 29 17.54 18.07 3.38
N ASN A 30 17.77 18.99 2.43
CA ASN A 30 17.09 19.03 1.12
C ASN A 30 17.96 18.42 0.00
N ASP A 31 18.69 17.35 0.31
CA ASP A 31 19.45 16.65 -0.74
C ASP A 31 18.51 16.11 -1.84
N ILE A 32 19.05 16.05 -3.06
CA ILE A 32 18.30 15.66 -4.27
C ILE A 32 17.75 14.22 -4.13
N ILE A 33 18.46 13.36 -3.40
CA ILE A 33 18.09 11.96 -3.20
C ILE A 33 16.82 11.85 -2.36
N SER A 34 16.74 12.64 -1.29
CA SER A 34 15.61 12.70 -0.38
C SER A 34 14.41 13.30 -1.07
N GLN A 35 14.59 14.33 -1.91
CA GLN A 35 13.51 14.87 -2.72
C GLN A 35 12.95 13.80 -3.68
N PHE A 36 13.81 13.06 -4.39
CA PHE A 36 13.37 11.99 -5.28
C PHE A 36 12.64 10.87 -4.53
N ARG A 37 13.18 10.41 -3.40
CA ARG A 37 12.55 9.39 -2.54
C ARG A 37 11.19 9.85 -2.02
N ASN A 38 11.08 11.11 -1.62
CA ASN A 38 9.82 11.68 -1.14
C ASN A 38 8.78 11.77 -2.27
N SER A 39 9.19 12.16 -3.48
CA SER A 39 8.29 12.17 -4.64
C SER A 39 7.82 10.77 -5.04
N ALA A 40 8.71 9.76 -5.01
CA ALA A 40 8.31 8.37 -5.25
C ALA A 40 7.32 7.89 -4.19
N LYS A 41 7.63 8.14 -2.91
CA LYS A 41 6.75 7.79 -1.79
C LYS A 41 5.39 8.50 -1.88
N LEU A 42 5.35 9.74 -2.34
CA LEU A 42 4.10 10.47 -2.55
C LEU A 42 3.24 9.77 -3.61
N SER A 43 3.83 9.38 -4.74
CA SER A 43 3.14 8.64 -5.79
C SER A 43 2.60 7.29 -5.31
N ASP A 44 3.37 6.59 -4.47
CA ASP A 44 2.95 5.32 -3.86
C ASP A 44 1.74 5.55 -2.95
N LEU A 45 1.78 6.56 -2.09
CA LEU A 45 0.67 6.92 -1.20
C LEU A 45 -0.60 7.34 -1.95
N GLU A 46 -0.46 8.07 -3.06
CA GLU A 46 -1.60 8.44 -3.91
C GLU A 46 -2.24 7.19 -4.55
N THR A 47 -1.41 6.22 -4.95
CA THR A 47 -1.90 4.95 -5.50
C THR A 47 -2.62 4.13 -4.42
N ASP A 48 -2.04 4.05 -3.22
CA ASP A 48 -2.67 3.40 -2.07
C ASP A 48 -4.02 4.04 -1.73
N LEU A 49 -4.12 5.36 -1.79
CA LEU A 49 -5.36 6.09 -1.53
C LEU A 49 -6.47 5.65 -2.49
N VAL A 50 -6.19 5.64 -3.80
CA VAL A 50 -7.16 5.20 -4.80
C VAL A 50 -7.57 3.74 -4.57
N TYR A 51 -6.60 2.86 -4.29
CA TYR A 51 -6.86 1.45 -4.01
C TYR A 51 -7.78 1.25 -2.81
N TYR A 52 -7.53 1.95 -1.70
CA TYR A 52 -8.36 1.82 -0.51
C TYR A 52 -9.74 2.43 -0.66
N ASP A 53 -9.87 3.54 -1.39
CA ASP A 53 -11.18 4.13 -1.69
C ASP A 53 -12.06 3.16 -2.50
N GLU A 54 -11.52 2.53 -3.54
CA GLU A 54 -12.21 1.48 -4.30
C GLU A 54 -12.59 0.29 -3.42
N LYS A 55 -11.67 -0.13 -2.53
CA LYS A 55 -11.92 -1.26 -1.64
C LYS A 55 -12.99 -0.94 -0.59
N ILE A 56 -13.05 0.29 -0.10
CA ILE A 56 -14.10 0.74 0.81
C ILE A 56 -15.46 0.67 0.12
N GLU A 57 -15.58 1.18 -1.11
CA GLU A 57 -16.84 1.12 -1.87
C GLU A 57 -17.30 -0.33 -2.11
N GLU A 58 -16.36 -1.22 -2.47
CA GLU A 58 -16.64 -2.65 -2.64
C GLU A 58 -17.16 -3.28 -1.34
N VAL A 59 -16.47 -3.01 -0.21
CA VAL A 59 -16.83 -3.56 1.10
C VAL A 59 -18.16 -2.98 1.60
N GLU A 60 -18.44 -1.70 1.36
CA GLU A 60 -19.73 -1.10 1.71
C GLU A 60 -20.88 -1.72 0.93
N THR A 61 -20.69 -1.96 -0.37
CA THR A 61 -21.67 -2.64 -1.23
C THR A 61 -21.90 -4.08 -0.77
N GLN A 62 -20.83 -4.82 -0.47
CA GLN A 62 -20.93 -6.18 0.09
C GLN A 62 -21.65 -6.16 1.44
N ARG A 63 -21.29 -5.23 2.32
CA ARG A 63 -21.91 -5.07 3.63
C ARG A 63 -23.40 -4.79 3.50
N GLN A 64 -23.83 -3.92 2.59
CA GLN A 64 -25.25 -3.63 2.38
C GLN A 64 -26.00 -4.85 1.86
N SER A 65 -25.39 -5.61 0.93
CA SER A 65 -26.00 -6.84 0.42
C SER A 65 -26.10 -7.97 1.45
N ILE A 66 -25.25 -7.98 2.48
CA ILE A 66 -25.31 -8.96 3.58
C ILE A 66 -26.19 -8.46 4.72
N LEU A 67 -25.91 -7.27 5.26
CA LEU A 67 -26.49 -6.75 6.49
C LEU A 67 -27.83 -6.04 6.30
N GLY A 68 -28.22 -5.70 5.08
CA GLY A 68 -29.45 -4.94 4.82
C GLY A 68 -30.75 -5.69 5.11
N ASN A 69 -30.72 -7.02 5.25
CA ASN A 69 -31.91 -7.83 5.55
C ASN A 69 -31.53 -9.07 6.39
N ALA A 70 -32.31 -9.38 7.42
CA ALA A 70 -32.15 -10.59 8.23
C ALA A 70 -32.07 -11.89 7.40
N ARG A 71 -32.80 -11.98 6.29
CA ARG A 71 -32.73 -13.13 5.36
C ARG A 71 -31.37 -13.25 4.69
N LEU A 72 -30.75 -12.13 4.30
CA LEU A 72 -29.44 -12.11 3.64
C LEU A 72 -28.32 -12.42 4.64
N GLN A 73 -28.45 -11.95 5.88
CA GLN A 73 -27.56 -12.31 6.98
C GLN A 73 -27.63 -13.81 7.28
N GLU A 74 -28.83 -14.39 7.39
CA GLU A 74 -29.01 -15.83 7.62
C GLU A 74 -28.41 -16.65 6.46
N LYS A 75 -28.63 -16.23 5.21
CA LYS A 75 -28.04 -16.87 4.03
C LYS A 75 -26.50 -16.84 4.09
N TYR A 76 -25.92 -15.67 4.34
CA TYR A 76 -24.47 -15.50 4.42
C TYR A 76 -23.84 -16.34 5.54
N ALA A 77 -24.46 -16.37 6.72
CA ALA A 77 -24.01 -17.18 7.86
C ALA A 77 -24.08 -18.68 7.58
N ARG A 78 -25.10 -19.14 6.85
CA ARG A 78 -25.24 -20.55 6.45
C ARG A 78 -24.23 -20.96 5.39
N GLU A 79 -24.01 -20.14 4.37
CA GLU A 79 -23.11 -20.48 3.26
C GLU A 79 -21.62 -20.37 3.66
N ASN A 80 -21.23 -19.34 4.42
CA ASN A 80 -19.82 -19.09 4.73
C ASN A 80 -19.36 -19.75 6.03
N TYR A 81 -20.25 -19.85 7.03
CA TYR A 81 -19.92 -20.33 8.36
C TYR A 81 -20.66 -21.59 8.76
N LEU A 82 -21.50 -22.16 7.88
CA LEU A 82 -22.27 -23.39 8.13
C LEU A 82 -23.10 -23.31 9.42
N MET A 83 -23.57 -22.10 9.77
CA MET A 83 -24.37 -21.90 10.97
C MET A 83 -25.72 -22.62 10.88
N LYS A 84 -26.16 -23.21 12.00
CA LYS A 84 -27.41 -23.96 12.11
C LYS A 84 -28.30 -23.47 13.25
N LYS A 85 -29.60 -23.69 13.14
CA LYS A 85 -30.54 -23.49 14.26
C LYS A 85 -30.47 -24.70 15.23
N PRO A 86 -30.86 -24.55 16.50
CA PRO A 86 -30.78 -25.64 17.48
C PRO A 86 -31.54 -26.92 17.08
N ASN A 87 -32.60 -26.80 16.29
CA ASN A 87 -33.44 -27.91 15.82
C ASN A 87 -33.12 -28.33 14.38
N GLU A 88 -31.92 -28.02 13.89
CA GLU A 88 -31.51 -28.28 12.50
C GLU A 88 -30.16 -29.01 12.47
N ASP A 89 -30.05 -29.95 11.53
CA ASP A 89 -28.81 -30.68 11.25
C ASP A 89 -28.30 -30.33 9.86
N VAL A 90 -27.03 -29.92 9.81
CA VAL A 90 -26.33 -29.50 8.58
C VAL A 90 -25.35 -30.61 8.23
N TYR A 91 -25.43 -31.12 7.00
CA TYR A 91 -24.54 -32.16 6.48
C TYR A 91 -23.61 -31.54 5.45
N VAL A 92 -22.30 -31.74 5.61
CA VAL A 92 -21.30 -31.34 4.61
C VAL A 92 -20.87 -32.60 3.86
N LEU A 93 -21.13 -32.64 2.55
CA LEU A 93 -20.73 -33.76 1.72
C LEU A 93 -19.24 -33.65 1.39
N VAL A 94 -18.48 -34.68 1.75
CA VAL A 94 -17.03 -34.75 1.55
C VAL A 94 -16.66 -35.95 0.68
N ASN A 95 -15.62 -35.80 -0.13
CA ASN A 95 -15.08 -36.88 -0.94
C ASN A 95 -14.26 -37.88 -0.09
N GLU A 96 -13.73 -38.93 -0.71
CA GLU A 96 -12.89 -39.95 -0.02
C GLU A 96 -11.62 -39.35 0.63
N LYS A 97 -11.20 -38.16 0.22
CA LYS A 97 -10.08 -37.41 0.78
C LYS A 97 -10.49 -36.40 1.86
N ASN A 98 -11.76 -36.42 2.26
CA ASN A 98 -12.35 -35.55 3.27
C ASN A 98 -12.41 -34.06 2.85
N GLU A 99 -12.51 -33.79 1.54
CA GLU A 99 -12.65 -32.44 0.97
C GLU A 99 -14.10 -32.15 0.59
N PRO A 100 -14.64 -30.94 0.83
CA PRO A 100 -16.02 -30.58 0.48
C PRO A 100 -16.27 -30.68 -1.04
N ILE A 101 -17.34 -31.36 -1.43
CA ILE A 101 -17.67 -31.62 -2.84
C ILE A 101 -18.25 -30.37 -3.54
N GLU A 102 -18.84 -29.43 -2.79
CA GLU A 102 -19.59 -28.28 -3.32
C GLU A 102 -18.76 -26.99 -3.48
N LYS A 103 -17.45 -27.00 -3.23
CA LYS A 103 -16.58 -25.83 -3.44
C LYS A 103 -15.94 -25.85 -4.82
N GLU A 104 -16.73 -25.63 -5.87
CA GLU A 104 -16.27 -25.04 -7.14
C GLU A 104 -17.15 -23.85 -7.52
#